data_AF-A0A1R2B9W5-F1
#
_entry.id   AF-A0A1R2B9W5-F1
#
_cell.length_a   1.000
_cell.length_b   1.000
_cell.length_c   1.000
_cell.angle_alpha   90.00
_cell.angle_beta   90.00
_cell.angle_gamma   90.00
#
_symmetry.space_group_name_H-M   'P 1'
#
loop_
_entity.id
_entity.type
_entity.pdbx_description
1 polymer ?
#
loop_
_entity_poly.entity_id
_entity_poly.type
_entity_poly.pdbx_seq_one_letter_code
_entity_poly.pdbx_strand_id
1 'polypeptide(L)'
;MEYVELSLADLLVDSKFDLNNNELLALKLTKELVESFCFLQSIRIYHKDIKPQNILIKENYTPAIIDFGISEYADLDLSRSSTTGARIAQGTPDYMSPELTQAFETRSSTSRIDPLKSDVYSLGLTIYQMITKDDLSKYKGVAGNRNLKFDIYRKIQFGILKNILHAMLDLNPSNRPTFQDILKCFAGEATEVI
;
A
#
# COMPACT_ATOMS: atom_id res chain seq x y z
N MET A 1 20.26 -16.45 -20.17
CA MET A 1 20.62 -15.52 -19.07
C MET A 1 19.55 -15.71 -18.03
N GLU A 2 19.90 -16.09 -16.81
CA GLU A 2 18.95 -16.03 -15.68
C GLU A 2 18.57 -14.55 -15.51
N TYR A 3 17.30 -14.25 -15.74
CA TYR A 3 16.77 -12.91 -15.50
C TYR A 3 16.60 -12.75 -13.99
N VAL A 4 17.25 -11.72 -13.43
CA VAL A 4 17.18 -11.42 -12.00
C VAL A 4 15.84 -10.73 -11.73
N GLU A 5 15.07 -11.24 -10.77
CA GLU A 5 13.86 -10.57 -10.26
C GLU A 5 14.27 -9.20 -9.70
N LEU A 6 13.69 -8.12 -10.25
CA LEU A 6 13.97 -6.75 -9.82
C LEU A 6 12.95 -6.32 -8.78
N SER A 7 13.40 -5.53 -7.80
CA SER A 7 12.45 -4.86 -6.92
C SER A 7 11.67 -3.79 -7.68
N LEU A 8 10.48 -3.46 -7.20
CA LEU A 8 9.70 -2.35 -7.74
C LEU A 8 10.49 -1.04 -7.59
N ALA A 9 11.33 -0.91 -6.56
CA ALA A 9 12.25 0.23 -6.41
C ALA A 9 13.26 0.31 -7.57
N ASP A 10 13.81 -0.81 -8.01
CA ASP A 10 14.73 -0.86 -9.16
C ASP A 10 14.00 -0.51 -10.47
N LEU A 11 12.75 -0.96 -10.62
CA LEU A 11 11.94 -0.61 -11.79
C LEU A 11 11.55 0.87 -11.82
N LEU A 12 11.31 1.49 -10.67
CA LEU A 12 10.96 2.91 -10.59
C LEU A 12 12.05 3.81 -11.21
N VAL A 13 13.32 3.43 -11.09
CA VAL A 13 14.44 4.18 -11.70
C VAL A 13 14.68 3.83 -13.17
N ASP A 14 14.10 2.75 -13.68
CA ASP A 14 14.19 2.39 -15.10
C ASP A 14 13.26 3.29 -15.94
N SER A 15 13.83 4.02 -16.90
CA SER A 15 13.08 4.88 -17.81
C SER A 15 12.14 4.12 -18.75
N LYS A 16 12.38 2.82 -18.97
CA LYS A 16 11.50 1.96 -19.77
C LYS A 16 10.25 1.50 -19.01
N PHE A 17 10.30 1.51 -17.68
CA PHE A 17 9.15 1.20 -16.85
C PHE A 17 8.31 2.47 -16.66
N ASP A 18 7.39 2.73 -17.59
CA ASP A 18 6.46 3.86 -17.52
C ASP A 18 5.01 3.37 -17.55
N LEU A 19 4.35 3.44 -16.40
CA LEU A 19 2.94 3.06 -16.26
C LEU A 19 1.98 4.21 -16.53
N ASN A 20 2.44 5.47 -16.52
CA ASN A 20 1.58 6.63 -16.70
C ASN A 20 0.97 6.68 -18.11
N ASN A 21 1.63 6.02 -19.07
CA ASN A 21 1.17 5.88 -20.45
C ASN A 21 0.74 4.44 -20.81
N ASN A 22 0.60 3.55 -19.83
CA ASN A 22 0.24 2.14 -20.05
C ASN A 22 -0.86 1.69 -19.08
N GLU A 23 -2.11 2.05 -19.41
CA GLU A 23 -3.29 1.76 -18.58
C GLU A 23 -3.42 0.27 -18.26
N LEU A 24 -3.28 -0.60 -19.26
CA LEU A 24 -3.46 -2.04 -19.09
C LEU A 24 -2.47 -2.61 -18.08
N LEU A 25 -1.19 -2.22 -18.18
CA LEU A 25 -0.17 -2.69 -17.26
C LEU A 25 -0.33 -2.07 -15.86
N ALA A 26 -0.70 -0.78 -15.77
CA ALA A 26 -0.99 -0.12 -14.50
C ALA A 26 -2.14 -0.80 -13.75
N LEU A 27 -3.23 -1.11 -14.45
CA LEU A 27 -4.37 -1.83 -13.88
C LEU A 27 -4.00 -3.26 -13.48
N LYS A 28 -3.26 -3.97 -14.33
CA LYS A 28 -2.80 -5.34 -14.05
C LYS A 28 -1.94 -5.38 -12.78
N LEU A 29 -0.87 -4.60 -12.72
CA LEU A 29 0.03 -4.56 -11.57
C LEU A 29 -0.70 -4.14 -10.29
N THR A 30 -1.58 -3.13 -10.38
CA THR A 30 -2.37 -2.71 -9.22
C THR A 30 -3.26 -3.86 -8.73
N LYS A 31 -3.97 -4.53 -9.63
CA LYS A 31 -4.83 -5.66 -9.27
C LYS A 31 -4.03 -6.79 -8.61
N GLU A 32 -2.93 -7.22 -9.22
CA GLU A 32 -2.08 -8.29 -8.69
C GLU A 32 -1.50 -7.96 -7.31
N LEU A 33 -1.13 -6.70 -7.08
CA LEU A 33 -0.69 -6.22 -5.77
C LEU A 33 -1.83 -6.31 -4.75
N VAL A 34 -3.01 -5.80 -5.09
CA VAL A 34 -4.19 -5.87 -4.21
C VAL A 34 -4.57 -7.33 -3.92
N GLU A 35 -4.51 -8.23 -4.91
CA GLU A 35 -4.75 -9.67 -4.72
C GLU A 35 -3.72 -10.28 -3.77
N SER A 36 -2.45 -9.94 -3.91
CA SER A 36 -1.37 -10.42 -3.03
C SER A 36 -1.59 -10.02 -1.58
N PHE A 37 -1.91 -8.74 -1.32
CA PHE A 37 -2.17 -8.26 0.04
C PHE A 37 -3.54 -8.71 0.58
N CYS A 38 -4.54 -8.90 -0.29
CA CYS A 38 -5.80 -9.55 0.09
C CYS A 38 -5.57 -10.99 0.55
N PHE A 39 -4.69 -11.74 -0.13
CA PHE A 39 -4.31 -13.08 0.29
C PHE A 39 -3.62 -13.07 1.65
N LEU A 40 -2.62 -12.21 1.88
CA LEU A 40 -1.96 -12.06 3.18
C LEU A 40 -2.98 -11.77 4.30
N GLN A 41 -3.92 -10.85 4.04
CA GLN A 41 -4.99 -10.53 4.97
C GLN A 41 -5.90 -11.74 5.26
N SER A 42 -6.22 -12.56 4.25
CA SER A 42 -7.07 -13.75 4.41
C SER A 42 -6.47 -14.79 5.35
N ILE A 43 -5.13 -14.84 5.43
CA ILE A 43 -4.37 -15.66 6.37
C ILE A 43 -3.87 -14.87 7.59
N ARG A 44 -4.45 -13.67 7.82
CA ARG A 44 -4.19 -12.78 8.97
C ARG A 44 -2.74 -12.37 9.15
N ILE A 45 -2.04 -12.19 8.03
CA ILE A 45 -0.73 -11.57 7.98
C ILE A 45 -0.91 -10.11 7.55
N TYR A 46 -0.46 -9.20 8.40
CA TYR A 46 -0.34 -7.77 8.08
C TYR A 46 1.13 -7.43 7.90
N HIS A 47 1.48 -6.84 6.77
CA HIS A 47 2.87 -6.66 6.37
C HIS A 47 3.58 -5.58 7.17
N LYS A 48 2.92 -4.43 7.37
CA LYS A 48 3.39 -3.25 8.11
C LYS A 48 4.63 -2.51 7.55
N ASP A 49 5.17 -2.94 6.42
CA ASP A 49 6.29 -2.27 5.73
C ASP A 49 6.13 -2.35 4.20
N ILE A 50 4.94 -2.04 3.71
CA ILE A 50 4.64 -2.07 2.28
C ILE A 50 5.32 -0.87 1.61
N LYS A 51 6.26 -1.17 0.71
CA LYS A 51 7.04 -0.20 -0.06
C LYS A 51 7.65 -0.86 -1.31
N PRO A 52 8.09 -0.11 -2.32
CA PRO A 52 8.66 -0.68 -3.54
C PRO A 52 9.86 -1.62 -3.33
N GLN A 53 10.67 -1.40 -2.29
CA GLN A 53 11.82 -2.26 -1.99
C GLN A 53 11.40 -3.67 -1.54
N ASN A 54 10.20 -3.81 -0.98
CA ASN A 54 9.69 -5.08 -0.43
C ASN A 54 8.76 -5.82 -1.42
N ILE A 55 8.79 -5.41 -2.70
CA ILE A 55 7.99 -6.00 -3.77
C ILE A 55 8.92 -6.33 -4.92
N LEU A 56 9.09 -7.60 -5.24
CA LEU A 56 9.78 -8.04 -6.45
C LEU A 56 8.76 -8.15 -7.59
N ILE A 57 9.17 -7.82 -8.81
CA ILE A 57 8.35 -7.96 -10.02
C ILE A 57 8.98 -9.02 -10.92
N LYS A 58 8.23 -10.09 -11.17
CA LYS A 58 8.63 -11.21 -12.04
C LYS A 58 8.44 -10.87 -13.51
N GLU A 59 9.00 -11.69 -14.40
CA GLU A 59 8.95 -11.50 -15.86
C GLU A 59 7.54 -11.29 -16.43
N ASN A 60 6.52 -11.91 -15.82
CA ASN A 60 5.13 -11.81 -16.24
C ASN A 60 4.35 -10.67 -15.56
N TYR A 61 5.05 -9.74 -14.89
CA TYR A 61 4.48 -8.67 -14.06
C TYR A 61 3.66 -9.18 -12.87
N THR A 62 3.97 -10.38 -12.36
CA THR A 62 3.42 -10.86 -11.10
C THR A 62 4.31 -10.36 -9.95
N PRO A 63 3.74 -9.69 -8.94
CA PRO A 63 4.47 -9.27 -7.76
C PRO A 63 4.76 -10.47 -6.84
N ALA A 64 5.92 -10.44 -6.19
CA ALA A 64 6.24 -11.28 -5.06
C ALA A 64 6.57 -10.39 -3.86
N ILE A 65 5.82 -10.57 -2.78
CA ILE A 65 5.96 -9.79 -1.55
C ILE A 65 7.06 -10.42 -0.70
N ILE A 66 8.02 -9.60 -0.26
CA ILE A 66 9.20 -10.03 0.50
C ILE A 66 9.35 -9.20 1.78
N ASP A 67 10.27 -9.62 2.65
CA ASP A 67 10.59 -8.95 3.92
C ASP A 67 9.42 -8.82 4.92
N PHE A 68 9.11 -9.94 5.57
CA PHE A 68 8.11 -10.02 6.64
C PHE A 68 8.69 -9.72 8.03
N GLY A 69 9.85 -9.05 8.12
CA GLY A 69 10.61 -8.91 9.36
C GLY A 69 9.88 -8.18 10.50
N ILE A 70 8.89 -7.34 10.16
CA ILE A 70 8.05 -6.63 11.13
C ILE A 70 6.56 -6.94 11.01
N SER A 71 6.22 -7.96 10.20
CA SER A 71 4.84 -8.36 9.97
C SER A 71 4.19 -8.88 11.24
N GLU A 72 2.87 -8.71 11.29
CA GLU A 72 2.04 -9.20 12.38
C GLU A 72 1.22 -10.38 11.92
N TYR A 73 1.27 -11.47 12.67
CA TYR A 73 0.33 -12.57 12.55
C TYR A 73 -0.70 -12.48 13.68
N ALA A 74 -1.96 -12.24 13.32
CA ALA A 74 -3.05 -12.18 14.29
C ALA A 74 -3.68 -13.56 14.49
N ASP A 75 -3.20 -14.31 15.49
CA ASP A 75 -3.78 -15.59 15.85
C ASP A 75 -5.07 -15.41 16.68
N LEU A 76 -6.07 -16.28 16.49
CA LEU A 76 -7.33 -16.24 17.25
C LEU A 76 -7.16 -16.75 18.69
N ASP A 77 -6.11 -17.54 18.94
CA ASP A 77 -5.76 -18.01 20.27
C ASP A 77 -4.98 -16.94 21.04
N LEU A 78 -5.74 -16.07 21.70
CA LEU A 78 -5.28 -15.06 22.68
C LEU A 78 -4.43 -15.64 23.84
N SER A 79 -4.11 -16.93 23.84
CA SER A 79 -3.32 -17.60 24.87
C SER A 79 -1.81 -17.63 24.59
N ARG A 80 -1.34 -17.32 23.37
CA ARG A 80 0.08 -17.52 22.99
C ARG A 80 0.80 -16.40 22.23
N SER A 81 0.19 -15.25 22.00
CA SER A 81 0.96 -14.10 21.50
C SER A 81 1.64 -13.36 22.66
N SER A 82 2.79 -13.87 23.07
CA SER A 82 3.72 -13.17 23.94
C SER A 82 4.24 -11.91 23.24
N THR A 83 3.55 -10.77 23.40
CA THR A 83 4.16 -9.44 23.52
C THR A 83 3.16 -8.52 24.23
N THR A 84 3.06 -8.66 25.55
CA THR A 84 2.51 -7.64 26.47
C THR A 84 3.45 -6.44 26.62
N GLY A 85 4.16 -6.07 25.55
CA GLY A 85 4.93 -4.84 25.43
C GLY A 85 4.13 -3.86 24.59
N ALA A 86 4.19 -2.57 24.92
CA ALA A 86 3.59 -1.53 24.08
C ALA A 86 4.02 -1.76 22.62
N ARG A 87 3.05 -1.96 21.72
CA ARG A 87 3.36 -2.05 20.29
C ARG A 87 3.86 -0.67 19.88
N ILE A 88 5.15 -0.56 19.58
CA ILE A 88 5.75 0.69 19.12
C ILE A 88 5.55 0.77 17.60
N ALA A 89 5.40 1.99 17.07
CA ALA A 89 5.34 2.19 15.63
C ALA A 89 6.66 1.76 14.97
N GLN A 90 6.55 0.97 13.90
CA GLN A 90 7.65 0.41 13.11
C GLN A 90 7.27 0.48 11.63
N GLY A 91 8.28 0.42 10.75
CA GLY A 91 8.12 0.51 9.29
C GLY A 91 8.92 1.65 8.69
N THR A 92 8.75 1.88 7.40
CA THR A 92 9.45 2.94 6.66
C THR A 92 8.64 4.24 6.69
N PRO A 93 9.15 5.35 7.29
CA PRO A 93 8.37 6.56 7.55
C PRO A 93 7.67 7.18 6.33
N ASP A 94 8.23 7.04 5.13
CA ASP A 94 7.65 7.62 3.90
C ASP A 94 6.37 6.92 3.44
N TYR A 95 6.11 5.69 3.91
CA TYR A 95 4.96 4.86 3.54
C TYR A 95 3.99 4.66 4.70
N MET A 96 4.29 5.20 5.89
CA MET A 96 3.42 5.06 7.06
C MET A 96 2.09 5.79 6.86
N SER A 97 1.01 5.18 7.33
CA SER A 97 -0.28 5.85 7.42
C SER A 97 -0.24 7.02 8.41
N PRO A 98 -1.14 8.02 8.28
CA PRO A 98 -1.14 9.19 9.16
C PRO A 98 -1.21 8.85 10.65
N GLU A 99 -2.03 7.87 11.02
CA GLU A 99 -2.16 7.39 12.40
C GLU A 99 -0.90 6.69 12.92
N LEU A 100 -0.19 5.97 12.05
CA LEU A 100 1.06 5.29 12.40
C LEU A 100 2.22 6.28 12.50
N THR A 101 2.29 7.26 11.60
CA THR A 101 3.23 8.38 11.66
C THR A 101 3.06 9.17 12.97
N GLN A 102 1.83 9.49 13.35
CA GLN A 102 1.56 10.17 14.62
C GLN A 102 2.04 9.36 15.82
N ALA A 103 1.80 8.05 15.83
CA ALA A 103 2.29 7.17 16.91
C ALA A 103 3.82 7.08 16.93
N PHE A 104 4.47 7.06 15.77
CA PHE A 104 5.93 7.07 15.64
C PHE A 104 6.55 8.36 16.19
N GLU A 105 6.02 9.52 15.80
CA GLU A 105 6.50 10.84 16.24
C GLU A 105 6.31 11.06 17.74
N THR A 106 5.16 10.65 18.27
CA THR A 106 4.83 10.83 19.70
C THR A 106 5.34 9.70 20.58
N ARG A 107 5.97 8.67 20.00
CA ARG A 107 6.36 7.41 20.68
C ARG A 107 5.21 6.78 21.46
N SER A 108 4.01 6.86 20.89
CA SER A 108 2.78 6.34 21.48
C SER A 108 2.57 4.87 21.10
N SER A 109 1.75 4.18 21.89
CA SER A 109 1.33 2.81 21.59
C SER A 109 0.50 2.75 20.31
N THR A 110 0.73 1.73 19.49
CA THR A 110 -0.03 1.42 18.27
C THR A 110 -1.15 0.41 18.48
N SER A 111 -1.46 0.03 19.73
CA SER A 111 -2.49 -0.98 20.06
C SER A 111 -3.90 -0.66 19.55
N ARG A 112 -4.20 0.60 19.19
CA ARG A 112 -5.50 1.03 18.64
C ARG A 112 -5.49 1.25 17.13
N ILE A 113 -4.35 1.05 16.48
CA ILE A 113 -4.22 1.18 15.03
C ILE A 113 -4.64 -0.13 14.40
N ASP A 114 -5.56 -0.05 13.44
CA ASP A 114 -5.96 -1.20 12.62
C ASP A 114 -4.86 -1.47 11.57
N PRO A 115 -4.13 -2.60 11.68
CA PRO A 115 -3.01 -2.89 10.78
C PRO A 115 -3.47 -3.09 9.33
N LEU A 116 -4.70 -3.57 9.10
CA LEU A 116 -5.27 -3.70 7.76
C LEU A 116 -5.38 -2.34 7.08
N LYS A 117 -5.96 -1.36 7.79
CA LYS A 117 -6.18 -0.02 7.25
C LYS A 117 -4.86 0.73 7.05
N SER A 118 -3.86 0.46 7.87
CA SER A 118 -2.50 0.98 7.65
C SER A 118 -1.85 0.36 6.41
N ASP A 119 -1.91 -0.96 6.23
CA ASP A 119 -1.40 -1.63 5.02
C ASP A 119 -2.10 -1.13 3.74
N VAL A 120 -3.42 -0.91 3.77
CA VAL A 120 -4.16 -0.32 2.63
C VAL A 120 -3.58 1.05 2.25
N TYR A 121 -3.27 1.89 3.22
CA TYR A 121 -2.68 3.21 2.95
C TYR A 121 -1.27 3.10 2.38
N SER A 122 -0.41 2.26 2.99
CA SER A 122 0.97 2.04 2.53
C SER A 122 1.01 1.46 1.11
N LEU A 123 0.10 0.53 0.78
CA LEU A 123 -0.04 0.04 -0.58
C LEU A 123 -0.53 1.13 -1.55
N GLY A 124 -1.46 1.98 -1.11
CA GLY A 124 -1.93 3.13 -1.90
C GLY A 124 -0.80 4.08 -2.29
N LEU A 125 0.10 4.40 -1.34
CA LEU A 125 1.28 5.23 -1.61
C LEU A 125 2.24 4.53 -2.58
N THR A 126 2.44 3.23 -2.40
CA THR A 126 3.29 2.41 -3.27
C THR A 126 2.77 2.37 -4.70
N ILE A 127 1.46 2.18 -4.90
CA ILE A 127 0.83 2.20 -6.24
C ILE A 127 0.89 3.61 -6.83
N TYR A 128 0.60 4.64 -6.04
CA TYR A 128 0.69 6.03 -6.51
C TYR A 128 2.10 6.35 -7.02
N GLN A 129 3.14 5.98 -6.26
CA GLN A 129 4.53 6.17 -6.67
C GLN A 129 4.89 5.30 -7.88
N MET A 130 4.44 4.04 -7.92
CA MET A 130 4.62 3.15 -9.07
C MET A 130 4.14 3.78 -10.38
N ILE A 131 3.01 4.49 -10.36
CA ILE A 131 2.43 5.12 -11.54
C ILE A 131 3.10 6.47 -11.86
N THR A 132 3.31 7.31 -10.85
CA THR A 132 3.71 8.71 -11.04
C THR A 132 5.22 8.95 -10.98
N LYS A 133 5.97 8.00 -10.40
CA LYS A 133 7.38 8.12 -10.02
C LYS A 133 7.69 9.32 -9.12
N ASP A 134 6.69 9.86 -8.44
CA ASP A 134 6.86 11.00 -7.57
C ASP A 134 7.70 10.64 -6.33
N ASP A 135 8.51 11.61 -5.89
CA ASP A 135 9.08 11.59 -4.55
C ASP A 135 7.95 11.82 -3.53
N LEU A 136 7.69 10.83 -2.67
CA LEU A 136 6.64 10.88 -1.66
C LEU A 136 6.97 11.83 -0.50
N SER A 137 8.23 12.22 -0.32
CA SER A 137 8.68 13.10 0.77
C SER A 137 7.92 14.44 0.80
N LYS A 138 7.49 14.94 -0.37
CA LYS A 138 6.70 16.17 -0.52
C LYS A 138 5.26 16.08 -0.01
N TYR A 139 4.75 14.87 0.25
CA TYR A 139 3.40 14.66 0.74
C TYR A 139 3.32 14.52 2.26
N LYS A 140 4.43 14.68 2.97
CA LYS A 140 4.44 14.64 4.43
C LYS A 140 3.73 15.85 5.04
N GLY A 141 3.10 15.61 6.20
CA GLY A 141 2.37 16.62 6.98
C GLY A 141 1.04 17.05 6.37
N VAL A 142 0.33 17.94 7.08
CA VAL A 142 -1.06 18.33 6.73
C VAL A 142 -1.15 18.94 5.33
N ALA A 143 -0.21 19.80 4.94
CA ALA A 143 -0.18 20.41 3.62
C ALA A 143 0.12 19.39 2.53
N GLY A 144 1.08 18.49 2.78
CA GLY A 144 1.43 17.40 1.88
C GLY A 144 0.27 16.45 1.59
N ASN A 145 -0.49 16.07 2.63
CA ASN A 145 -1.68 15.22 2.49
C ASN A 145 -2.76 15.83 1.59
N ARG A 146 -2.98 17.16 1.68
CA ARG A 146 -3.92 17.85 0.77
C ARG A 146 -3.41 17.86 -0.66
N ASN A 147 -2.11 18.07 -0.85
CA ASN A 147 -1.47 18.05 -2.17
C ASN A 147 -1.55 16.66 -2.80
N LEU A 148 -1.44 15.58 -2.01
CA LEU A 148 -1.57 14.21 -2.50
C LEU A 148 -2.96 13.97 -3.12
N LYS A 149 -4.04 14.34 -2.42
CA LYS A 149 -5.40 14.21 -2.99
C LYS A 149 -5.54 14.99 -4.30
N PHE A 150 -5.03 16.22 -4.36
CA PHE A 150 -5.06 17.02 -5.59
C PHE A 150 -4.25 16.37 -6.72
N ASP A 151 -3.05 15.86 -6.41
CA ASP A 151 -2.16 15.25 -7.39
C ASP A 151 -2.70 13.93 -7.93
N ILE A 152 -3.42 13.14 -7.14
CA ILE A 152 -4.14 11.96 -7.64
C ILE A 152 -5.09 12.35 -8.77
N TYR A 153 -5.93 13.37 -8.59
CA TYR A 153 -6.87 13.79 -9.64
C TYR A 153 -6.20 14.38 -10.87
N ARG A 154 -5.07 15.06 -10.67
CA ARG A 154 -4.32 15.74 -11.73
C ARG A 154 -3.43 14.80 -12.55
N LYS A 155 -2.77 13.84 -11.91
CA LYS A 155 -1.71 13.01 -12.52
C LYS A 155 -2.19 11.63 -12.93
N ILE A 156 -3.14 11.04 -12.21
CA ILE A 156 -3.65 9.72 -12.55
C ILE A 156 -4.68 9.88 -13.67
N GLN A 157 -4.37 9.29 -14.83
CA GLN A 157 -5.22 9.43 -16.02
C GLN A 157 -6.39 8.43 -16.00
N PHE A 158 -6.18 7.27 -15.38
CA PHE A 158 -7.11 6.14 -15.41
C PHE A 158 -8.19 6.31 -14.34
N GLY A 159 -9.46 6.40 -14.76
CA GLY A 159 -10.58 6.75 -13.88
C GLY A 159 -10.76 5.80 -12.70
N ILE A 160 -10.69 4.49 -12.95
CA ILE A 160 -10.81 3.48 -11.88
C ILE A 160 -9.65 3.56 -10.87
N LEU A 161 -8.41 3.70 -11.33
CA LEU A 161 -7.24 3.82 -10.44
C LEU A 161 -7.27 5.12 -9.64
N LYS A 162 -7.78 6.19 -10.23
CA LYS A 162 -7.99 7.46 -9.54
C LYS A 162 -8.94 7.29 -8.34
N ASN A 163 -10.06 6.61 -8.54
CA ASN A 163 -11.04 6.35 -7.49
C ASN A 163 -10.47 5.42 -6.41
N ILE A 164 -9.82 4.33 -6.82
CA ILE A 164 -9.14 3.40 -5.89
C ILE A 164 -8.11 4.12 -5.03
N LEU A 165 -7.20 4.88 -5.65
CA LEU A 165 -6.16 5.62 -4.93
C LEU A 165 -6.75 6.68 -4.01
N HIS A 166 -7.81 7.37 -4.43
CA HIS A 166 -8.51 8.32 -3.56
C HIS A 166 -9.03 7.66 -2.28
N ALA A 167 -9.64 6.48 -2.40
CA ALA A 167 -10.21 5.74 -1.28
C ALA A 167 -9.13 5.12 -0.38
N MET A 168 -8.10 4.51 -0.96
CA MET A 168 -6.97 3.91 -0.22
C MET A 168 -6.21 4.95 0.61
N LEU A 169 -6.05 6.17 0.08
CA LEU A 169 -5.27 7.26 0.67
C LEU A 169 -6.12 8.22 1.50
N ASP A 170 -7.29 7.77 2.01
CA ASP A 170 -8.07 8.57 2.94
C ASP A 170 -7.35 8.74 4.28
N LEU A 171 -7.42 9.95 4.84
CA LEU A 171 -6.73 10.24 6.10
C LEU A 171 -7.41 9.57 7.30
N ASN A 172 -8.71 9.31 7.21
CA ASN A 172 -9.42 8.54 8.23
C ASN A 172 -9.35 7.05 7.86
N PRO A 173 -8.70 6.20 8.69
CA PRO A 173 -8.58 4.77 8.41
C PRO A 173 -9.93 4.06 8.26
N SER A 174 -10.99 4.57 8.91
CA SER A 174 -12.33 3.98 8.83
C SER A 174 -12.99 4.14 7.46
N ASN A 175 -12.58 5.17 6.70
CA ASN A 175 -13.06 5.42 5.35
C ASN A 175 -12.32 4.61 4.29
N ARG A 176 -11.13 4.08 4.61
CA ARG A 176 -10.35 3.29 3.65
C ARG A 176 -11.08 1.96 3.39
N PRO A 177 -11.14 1.45 2.16
CA PRO A 177 -11.72 0.14 1.87
C PRO A 177 -10.90 -1.01 2.46
N THR A 178 -11.45 -2.22 2.41
CA THR A 178 -10.62 -3.44 2.52
C THR A 178 -10.01 -3.81 1.17
N PHE A 179 -8.99 -4.67 1.14
CA PHE A 179 -8.47 -5.17 -0.14
C PHE A 179 -9.54 -5.91 -0.94
N GLN A 180 -10.44 -6.64 -0.26
CA GLN A 180 -11.56 -7.32 -0.91
C GLN A 180 -12.53 -6.32 -1.57
N ASP A 181 -12.80 -5.18 -0.95
CA ASP A 181 -13.66 -4.15 -1.55
C ASP A 181 -13.01 -3.53 -2.79
N ILE A 182 -11.69 -3.30 -2.76
CA ILE A 182 -10.93 -2.81 -3.92
C ILE A 182 -11.00 -3.82 -5.09
N LEU A 183 -10.91 -5.12 -4.82
CA LEU A 183 -10.98 -6.15 -5.87
C LEU A 183 -12.32 -6.18 -6.60
N LYS A 184 -13.43 -5.84 -5.93
CA LYS A 184 -14.76 -5.75 -6.57
C LYS A 184 -14.81 -4.68 -7.66
N CYS A 185 -14.01 -3.62 -7.53
CA CYS A 185 -13.91 -2.57 -8.55
C CYS A 185 -13.32 -3.11 -9.87
N PHE A 186 -12.37 -4.04 -9.80
CA PHE A 186 -11.77 -4.67 -10.97
C PHE A 186 -12.68 -5.72 -11.62
N ALA A 187 -13.68 -6.24 -10.91
CA ALA A 187 -14.66 -7.18 -11.44
C ALA A 187 -15.82 -6.49 -12.19
N GLY A 188 -15.87 -5.16 -12.20
CA GLY A 188 -17.00 -4.40 -12.76
C GLY A 188 -18.26 -4.44 -11.87
N GLU A 189 -18.13 -4.94 -10.63
CA GLU A 189 -19.24 -5.14 -9.69
C GLU A 189 -19.52 -3.91 -8.83
N ALA A 190 -18.80 -2.81 -9.04
CA ALA A 190 -18.81 -1.68 -8.12
C ALA A 190 -18.45 -0.34 -8.78
N THR A 191 -19.45 0.40 -9.24
CA THR A 191 -19.36 1.86 -9.36
C THR A 191 -19.74 2.58 -8.05
N GLU A 192 -20.25 1.87 -7.03
CA GLU A 192 -20.74 2.44 -5.76
C GLU A 192 -20.01 1.95 -4.49
N VAL A 193 -18.95 1.12 -4.59
CA VAL A 193 -18.40 0.40 -3.41
C VAL A 193 -17.17 1.08 -2.76
N ILE A 194 -16.64 2.16 -3.35
CA ILE A 194 -15.57 2.97 -2.73
C ILE A 194 -15.67 4.44 -3.10
#